data_AF-A0A9N8LYN4-F1
#
_entry.id   AF-A0A9N8LYN4-F1
#
_cell.length_a   1.000
_cell.length_b   1.000
_cell.length_c   1.000
_cell.angle_alpha   90.00
_cell.angle_beta   90.00
_cell.angle_gamma   90.00
#
_symmetry.space_group_name_H-M   'P 1'
#
loop_
_entity.id
_entity.type
_entity.pdbx_description
1 polymer ?
#
loop_
_entity_poly.entity_id
_entity_poly.type
_entity_poly.pdbx_seq_one_letter_code
_entity_poly.pdbx_strand_id
1 'polypeptide(L)'
;MESIDTGIPQGSPVSPILFLIFMGPLFKLFGPQSPVPELRNVRMIGYIDDGLLYTASPSMAENCRTLATAYHEADTWATNNGLSFDDQKRELTHFPPPRQQPETFPAIELQGVEVVPTPPDQTVRWLGFHFDPKLSFVRHCQISSARARKAAQCMRMLVSTSFALRMVLPVWRTVSTDALHQEAFCLPIEFYLDKASDMAAIRLATLDDNHPLLARVPPFGANPPPAPPEQRQPQSPPHALDASARAAQAGRRFSTRLTLLAQRCHEGIERVGRRQAPWEESLLRHERVTVQLAGSGGRNKEEAAEFHRREVAGQRLEVAVYTDGSRQEDVRTGAGWAVHYDGDLWSRAKDFTGSTREVYDAEAIALWNGLRAGTELARRLKAESINIYSDNDSVLRSTASGTSTSSQRYIRAFIRRAKEWLDEGQDHTLRMEWVPGHTDVEGNEEADELANEGAEGEEEGRVVRASLAWARRKARERALERWRTTRAETAESSASTYFQTVHTAPTLRPSNALTLRRKDLGLLLQMRTGHGDFASYHERFHHLEAQTECICGERRTRFHPLRFPVFIKHQPLLQDEQTGRTYSKRDLLNTDAGIRAFLAFVKVSGAYERSRYEPV
;
A
#
# COMPACT_ATOMS: atom_id res chain seq x y z
N MET A 1 -0.86 48.29 -9.20
CA MET A 1 -1.16 47.58 -7.93
C MET A 1 -1.12 46.11 -8.26
N GLU A 2 -0.13 45.39 -7.73
CA GLU A 2 -0.11 43.93 -7.79
C GLU A 2 -1.34 43.40 -7.03
N SER A 3 -1.96 42.35 -7.55
CA SER A 3 -3.08 41.70 -6.87
C SER A 3 -2.58 41.13 -5.54
N ILE A 4 -3.08 41.67 -4.43
CA ILE A 4 -2.86 41.06 -3.12
C ILE A 4 -3.65 39.75 -3.12
N ASP A 5 -2.94 38.63 -3.00
CA ASP A 5 -3.53 37.31 -2.90
C ASP A 5 -4.20 37.20 -1.51
N THR A 6 -5.52 37.38 -1.46
CA THR A 6 -6.30 37.37 -0.21
C THR A 6 -6.70 35.95 0.14
N GLY A 7 -6.14 35.41 1.22
CA GLY A 7 -6.51 34.09 1.74
C GLY A 7 -5.44 33.47 2.61
N ILE A 8 -5.80 32.40 3.32
CA ILE A 8 -4.86 31.59 4.10
C ILE A 8 -4.59 30.30 3.32
N PRO A 9 -3.33 29.86 3.15
CA PRO A 9 -3.01 28.69 2.35
C PRO A 9 -3.75 27.44 2.84
N GLN A 10 -4.46 26.79 1.92
CA GLN A 10 -5.19 25.56 2.20
C GLN A 10 -4.19 24.43 2.51
N GLY A 11 -4.43 23.69 3.60
CA GLY A 11 -3.56 22.60 4.05
C GLY A 11 -2.44 23.02 5.02
N SER A 12 -2.29 24.31 5.32
CA SER A 12 -1.43 24.74 6.43
C SER A 12 -2.10 24.43 7.78
N PRO A 13 -1.36 23.84 8.76
CA PRO A 13 -1.90 23.53 10.09
C PRO A 13 -2.21 24.78 10.92
N VAL A 14 -1.67 25.94 10.54
CA VAL A 14 -1.89 27.22 11.22
C VAL A 14 -3.16 27.93 10.70
N SER A 15 -3.62 27.57 9.50
CA SER A 15 -4.74 28.26 8.86
C SER A 15 -6.03 28.30 9.69
N PRO A 16 -6.46 27.21 10.36
CA PRO A 16 -7.64 27.24 11.21
C PRO A 16 -7.50 28.20 12.41
N ILE A 17 -6.29 28.35 12.95
CA ILE A 17 -6.04 29.23 14.10
C ILE A 17 -6.16 30.70 13.67
N LEU A 18 -5.53 31.06 12.55
CA LEU A 18 -5.60 32.42 12.00
C LEU A 18 -7.03 32.78 11.59
N PHE A 19 -7.77 31.82 11.01
CA PHE A 19 -9.18 31.99 10.73
C PHE A 19 -10.00 32.30 12.00
N LEU A 20 -9.78 31.56 13.08
CA LEU A 20 -10.47 31.80 14.36
C LEU A 20 -10.14 33.17 14.97
N ILE A 21 -8.88 33.63 14.85
CA ILE A 21 -8.48 34.96 15.32
C ILE A 21 -9.20 36.04 14.50
N PHE A 22 -9.24 35.89 13.18
CA PHE A 22 -9.90 36.83 12.28
C PHE A 22 -11.41 36.90 12.51
N MET A 23 -12.08 35.75 12.67
CA MET A 23 -13.52 35.69 12.90
C MET A 23 -13.93 36.02 14.36
N GLY A 24 -12.98 36.01 15.31
CA GLY A 24 -13.24 36.21 16.73
C GLY A 24 -14.09 37.45 17.08
N PRO A 25 -13.85 38.63 16.49
CA PRO A 25 -14.69 39.81 16.71
C PRO A 25 -16.16 39.61 16.32
N LEU A 26 -16.47 38.90 15.22
CA LEU A 26 -17.84 38.60 14.81
C LEU A 26 -18.57 37.80 15.88
N PHE A 27 -17.95 36.75 16.40
CA PHE A 27 -18.54 35.93 17.46
C PHE A 27 -18.83 36.72 18.74
N LYS A 28 -18.04 37.77 19.04
CA LYS A 28 -18.24 38.64 20.21
C LYS A 28 -19.43 39.59 20.07
N LEU A 29 -19.98 39.79 18.86
CA LEU A 29 -21.22 40.55 18.67
C LEU A 29 -22.44 39.83 19.24
N PHE A 30 -22.36 38.52 19.43
CA PHE A 30 -23.47 37.69 19.92
C PHE A 30 -23.13 37.10 21.29
N GLY A 31 -24.13 36.86 22.12
CA GLY A 31 -23.91 36.33 23.46
C GLY A 31 -24.25 37.29 24.60
N PRO A 32 -24.22 36.83 25.87
CA PRO A 32 -24.62 37.65 27.03
C PRO A 32 -23.86 38.96 27.19
N GLN A 33 -22.63 39.02 26.68
CA GLN A 33 -21.73 40.17 26.75
C GLN A 33 -21.79 41.05 25.49
N SER A 34 -22.76 40.82 24.61
CA SER A 34 -22.90 41.60 23.38
C SER A 34 -23.01 43.11 23.68
N PRO A 35 -22.31 43.96 22.91
CA PRO A 35 -22.45 45.41 23.00
C PRO A 35 -23.84 45.88 22.58
N VAL A 36 -24.56 45.10 21.75
CA VAL A 36 -25.92 45.38 21.29
C VAL A 36 -26.91 44.65 22.19
N PRO A 37 -27.76 45.34 22.98
CA PRO A 37 -28.67 44.70 23.94
C PRO A 37 -29.58 43.63 23.34
N GLU A 38 -30.07 43.84 22.11
CA GLU A 38 -30.96 42.94 21.38
C GLU A 38 -30.28 41.60 21.03
N LEU A 39 -28.96 41.61 20.85
CA LEU A 39 -28.18 40.42 20.47
C LEU A 39 -27.74 39.58 21.67
N ARG A 40 -28.06 40.01 22.91
CA ARG A 40 -27.67 39.29 24.13
C ARG A 40 -28.28 37.89 24.23
N ASN A 41 -29.45 37.70 23.60
CA ASN A 41 -30.19 36.43 23.53
C ASN A 41 -29.94 35.66 22.23
N VAL A 42 -29.09 36.19 21.34
CA VAL A 42 -28.66 35.49 20.12
C VAL A 42 -27.39 34.71 20.42
N ARG A 43 -27.27 33.54 19.80
CA ARG A 43 -26.06 32.72 19.84
C ARG A 43 -25.62 32.44 18.42
N MET A 44 -24.31 32.52 18.22
CA MET A 44 -23.66 32.16 16.97
C MET A 44 -22.81 30.91 17.18
N ILE A 45 -22.98 29.91 16.33
CA ILE A 45 -22.10 28.75 16.24
C ILE A 45 -21.48 28.79 14.84
N GLY A 46 -20.17 28.56 14.73
CA GLY A 46 -19.52 28.48 13.44
C GLY A 46 -18.50 27.35 13.38
N TYR A 47 -18.36 26.78 12.20
CA TYR A 47 -17.34 25.79 11.86
C TYR A 47 -16.72 26.18 10.52
N ILE A 48 -15.55 26.83 10.59
CA ILE A 48 -14.90 27.42 9.42
C ILE A 48 -15.90 28.34 8.68
N ASP A 49 -16.28 28.00 7.45
CA ASP A 49 -17.15 28.75 6.56
C ASP A 49 -18.65 28.60 6.88
N ASP A 50 -19.03 27.56 7.61
CA ASP A 50 -20.41 27.33 8.02
C ASP A 50 -20.75 28.16 9.28
N GLY A 51 -21.77 29.03 9.21
CA GLY A 51 -22.28 29.83 10.34
C GLY A 51 -23.77 29.56 10.65
N LEU A 52 -24.11 29.52 11.94
CA LEU A 52 -25.48 29.33 12.46
C LEU A 52 -25.80 30.38 13.52
N LEU A 53 -26.84 31.18 13.28
CA LEU A 53 -27.44 32.08 14.25
C LEU A 53 -28.73 31.46 14.79
N TYR A 54 -28.92 31.46 16.11
CA TYR A 54 -30.18 31.03 16.72
C TYR A 54 -30.54 31.87 17.93
N THR A 55 -31.84 31.95 18.19
CA THR A 55 -32.41 32.60 19.38
C THR A 55 -33.67 31.86 19.81
N ALA A 56 -34.10 32.07 21.05
CA ALA A 56 -35.28 31.44 21.61
C ALA A 56 -36.06 32.46 22.46
N SER A 57 -37.35 32.58 22.18
CA SER A 57 -38.32 33.38 22.93
C SER A 57 -39.71 32.75 22.80
N PRO A 58 -40.71 33.18 23.59
CA PRO A 58 -42.09 32.74 23.44
C PRO A 58 -42.77 33.16 22.13
N SER A 59 -42.15 34.04 21.32
CA SER A 59 -42.75 34.59 20.10
C SER A 59 -41.86 34.38 18.88
N MET A 60 -42.37 33.67 17.87
CA MET A 60 -41.65 33.49 16.60
C MET A 60 -41.41 34.82 15.87
N ALA A 61 -42.36 35.75 15.95
CA ALA A 61 -42.21 37.08 15.36
C ALA A 61 -41.10 37.89 16.04
N GLU A 62 -40.93 37.74 17.36
CA GLU A 62 -39.80 38.33 18.09
C GLU A 62 -38.48 37.67 17.66
N ASN A 63 -38.44 36.35 17.53
CA ASN A 63 -37.25 35.65 17.04
C ASN A 63 -36.86 36.11 15.62
N CYS A 64 -37.83 36.26 14.71
CA CYS A 64 -37.55 36.77 13.35
C CYS A 64 -36.97 38.18 13.37
N ARG A 65 -37.52 39.10 14.18
CA ARG A 65 -36.97 40.46 14.30
C ARG A 65 -35.56 40.45 14.87
N THR A 66 -35.35 39.70 15.95
CA THR A 66 -34.03 39.59 16.60
C THR A 66 -32.98 38.96 15.67
N LEU A 67 -33.36 37.94 14.90
CA LEU A 67 -32.48 37.32 13.90
C LEU A 67 -32.19 38.25 12.72
N ALA A 68 -33.15 39.10 12.31
CA ALA A 68 -32.94 40.07 11.24
C ALA A 68 -31.93 41.14 11.67
N THR A 69 -32.06 41.67 12.90
CA THR A 69 -31.05 42.56 13.50
C THR A 69 -29.70 41.85 13.62
N ALA A 70 -29.69 40.60 14.09
CA ALA A 70 -28.45 39.83 14.24
C ALA A 70 -27.71 39.63 12.92
N TYR A 71 -28.45 39.31 11.87
CA TYR A 71 -27.91 39.17 10.53
C TYR A 71 -27.37 40.50 9.99
N HIS A 72 -28.10 41.60 10.19
CA HIS A 72 -27.68 42.93 9.76
C HIS A 72 -26.33 43.34 10.39
N GLU A 73 -26.17 43.12 11.69
CA GLU A 73 -24.91 43.39 12.41
C GLU A 73 -23.77 42.47 11.94
N ALA A 74 -24.06 41.19 11.70
CA ALA A 74 -23.08 40.25 11.15
C ALA A 74 -22.62 40.64 9.74
N ASP A 75 -23.57 41.02 8.88
CA ASP A 75 -23.35 41.40 7.48
C ASP A 75 -22.60 42.73 7.38
N THR A 76 -22.92 43.69 8.24
CA THR A 76 -22.19 44.95 8.36
C THR A 76 -20.74 44.69 8.79
N TRP A 77 -20.52 43.83 9.79
CA TRP A 77 -19.18 43.42 10.19
C TRP A 77 -18.44 42.72 9.04
N ALA A 78 -19.09 41.79 8.34
CA ALA A 78 -18.49 41.04 7.24
C ALA A 78 -18.05 41.98 6.11
N THR A 79 -18.93 42.88 5.69
CA THR A 79 -18.67 43.87 4.64
C THR A 79 -17.50 44.79 5.02
N ASN A 80 -17.46 45.27 6.27
CA ASN A 80 -16.36 46.09 6.78
C ASN A 80 -15.00 45.35 6.81
N ASN A 81 -15.02 44.02 6.81
CA ASN A 81 -13.83 43.17 6.80
C ASN A 81 -13.59 42.49 5.44
N GLY A 82 -14.27 42.94 4.37
CA GLY A 82 -14.09 42.42 3.01
C GLY A 82 -14.63 41.01 2.79
N LEU A 83 -15.58 40.57 3.63
CA LEU A 83 -16.30 39.31 3.50
C LEU A 83 -17.73 39.55 3.01
N SER A 84 -18.33 38.51 2.44
CA SER A 84 -19.74 38.49 2.06
C SER A 84 -20.35 37.13 2.41
N PHE A 85 -21.59 37.10 2.87
CA PHE A 85 -22.34 35.86 3.04
C PHE A 85 -22.95 35.40 1.71
N ASP A 86 -23.10 34.09 1.54
CA ASP A 86 -23.71 33.50 0.34
C ASP A 86 -25.23 33.47 0.50
N ASP A 87 -25.92 34.34 -0.25
CA ASP A 87 -27.36 34.52 -0.16
C ASP A 87 -28.14 33.26 -0.55
N GLN A 88 -27.58 32.42 -1.44
CA GLN A 88 -28.24 31.19 -1.90
C GLN A 88 -28.19 30.08 -0.86
N LYS A 89 -27.32 30.18 0.15
CA LYS A 89 -27.14 29.19 1.21
C LYS A 89 -27.84 29.55 2.52
N ARG A 90 -28.59 30.65 2.55
CA ARG A 90 -29.35 31.07 3.73
C ARG A 90 -30.53 30.13 3.93
N GLU A 91 -30.53 29.39 5.03
CA GLU A 91 -31.64 28.49 5.42
C GLU A 91 -32.25 28.96 6.74
N LEU A 92 -33.58 29.01 6.82
CA LEU A 92 -34.32 29.30 8.05
C LEU A 92 -35.09 28.05 8.50
N THR A 93 -35.08 27.74 9.79
CA THR A 93 -35.96 26.73 10.39
C THR A 93 -36.42 27.16 11.77
N HIS A 94 -37.71 26.98 12.03
CA HIS A 94 -38.31 27.20 13.34
C HIS A 94 -38.50 25.86 14.06
N PHE A 95 -38.22 25.83 15.36
CA PHE A 95 -38.40 24.66 16.22
C PHE A 95 -39.44 24.94 17.32
N PRO A 96 -40.76 24.92 17.00
CA PRO A 96 -41.80 25.09 17.99
C PRO A 96 -41.85 23.94 19.00
N PRO A 97 -42.39 24.18 20.21
CA PRO A 97 -42.74 23.10 21.13
C PRO A 97 -43.72 22.11 20.46
N PRO A 98 -43.66 20.80 20.74
CA PRO A 98 -44.52 19.79 20.10
C PRO A 98 -46.03 20.05 20.24
N ARG A 99 -46.45 20.77 21.29
CA ARG A 99 -47.85 21.10 21.59
C ARG A 99 -48.32 22.41 20.93
N GLN A 100 -47.44 23.13 20.23
CA GLN A 100 -47.71 24.44 19.62
C GLN A 100 -47.13 24.48 18.19
N GLN A 101 -47.58 23.58 17.32
CA GLN A 101 -47.20 23.63 15.90
C GLN A 101 -48.15 24.57 15.14
N PRO A 102 -47.69 25.77 14.73
CA PRO A 102 -48.52 26.65 13.93
C PRO A 102 -48.71 26.07 12.52
N GLU A 103 -49.82 26.41 11.88
CA GLU A 103 -50.09 26.03 10.49
C GLU A 103 -49.12 26.71 9.51
N THR A 104 -48.65 27.92 9.84
CA THR A 104 -47.73 28.71 9.03
C THR A 104 -46.54 29.20 9.84
N PHE A 105 -45.35 29.10 9.28
CA PHE A 105 -44.12 29.62 9.87
C PHE A 105 -43.79 30.99 9.25
N PRO A 106 -43.42 32.01 10.06
CA PRO A 106 -43.08 33.32 9.54
C PRO A 106 -41.74 33.28 8.77
N ALA A 107 -41.72 33.92 7.60
CA ALA A 107 -40.50 34.22 6.86
C ALA A 107 -39.71 35.34 7.57
N ILE A 108 -38.43 35.46 7.18
CA ILE A 108 -37.55 36.51 7.66
C ILE A 108 -37.01 37.30 6.46
N GLU A 109 -37.03 38.61 6.55
CA GLU A 109 -36.43 39.48 5.55
C GLU A 109 -35.00 39.83 5.98
N LEU A 110 -34.02 39.45 5.17
CA LEU A 110 -32.59 39.67 5.42
C LEU A 110 -32.01 40.51 4.29
N GLN A 111 -31.76 41.80 4.55
CA GLN A 111 -31.20 42.76 3.57
C GLN A 111 -32.02 42.81 2.26
N GLY A 112 -33.35 42.86 2.36
CA GLY A 112 -34.25 42.92 1.19
C GLY A 112 -34.48 41.58 0.48
N VAL A 113 -33.94 40.47 1.01
CA VAL A 113 -34.20 39.11 0.52
C VAL A 113 -35.07 38.36 1.52
N GLU A 114 -36.23 37.88 1.07
CA GLU A 114 -37.09 37.02 1.89
C GLU A 114 -36.53 35.59 1.97
N VAL A 115 -36.23 35.13 3.17
CA VAL A 115 -35.82 33.75 3.45
C VAL A 115 -37.01 33.01 4.05
N VAL A 116 -37.57 32.11 3.24
CA VAL A 116 -38.72 31.27 3.60
C VAL A 116 -38.26 30.13 4.53
N PRO A 117 -39.00 29.82 5.60
CA PRO A 117 -38.66 28.72 6.48
C PRO A 117 -38.74 27.37 5.77
N THR A 118 -37.87 26.45 6.17
CA THR A 118 -37.81 25.10 5.63
C THR A 118 -39.16 24.39 5.85
N PRO A 119 -39.78 23.85 4.77
CA PRO A 119 -41.05 23.17 4.87
C PRO A 119 -41.04 21.99 5.87
N PRO A 120 -42.19 21.64 6.48
CA PRO A 120 -42.28 20.54 7.46
C PRO A 120 -41.83 19.16 6.95
N ASP A 121 -41.83 18.94 5.64
CA ASP A 121 -41.42 17.71 4.96
C ASP A 121 -39.95 17.70 4.50
N GLN A 122 -39.24 18.83 4.67
CA GLN A 122 -37.84 18.97 4.33
C GLN A 122 -36.93 19.01 5.57
N THR A 123 -35.62 18.95 5.35
CA THR A 123 -34.63 19.01 6.42
C THR A 123 -33.52 19.98 6.09
N VAL A 124 -33.10 20.76 7.08
CA VAL A 124 -31.86 21.56 7.03
C VAL A 124 -30.66 20.69 7.31
N ARG A 125 -29.62 20.82 6.50
CA ARG A 125 -28.36 20.09 6.70
C ARG A 125 -27.34 20.99 7.39
N TRP A 126 -27.00 20.68 8.63
CA TRP A 126 -25.96 21.39 9.37
C TRP A 126 -24.87 20.42 9.85
N LEU A 127 -23.62 20.67 9.45
CA LEU A 127 -22.44 19.86 9.78
C LEU A 127 -22.63 18.34 9.58
N GLY A 128 -23.42 17.96 8.57
CA GLY A 128 -23.71 16.56 8.23
C GLY A 128 -24.89 15.93 8.98
N PHE A 129 -25.53 16.65 9.89
CA PHE A 129 -26.81 16.28 10.49
C PHE A 129 -27.97 16.86 9.69
N HIS A 130 -29.09 16.14 9.66
CA HIS A 130 -30.31 16.58 8.99
C HIS A 130 -31.37 16.83 10.06
N PHE A 131 -31.80 18.08 10.18
CA PHE A 131 -32.79 18.52 11.15
C PHE A 131 -34.13 18.77 10.44
N ASP A 132 -35.17 18.04 10.83
CA ASP A 132 -36.55 18.37 10.47
C ASP A 132 -37.14 19.34 11.50
N PRO A 133 -38.16 20.16 11.14
CA PRO A 133 -38.78 21.10 12.07
C PRO A 133 -39.38 20.46 13.33
N LYS A 134 -39.65 19.14 13.31
CA LYS A 134 -40.15 18.37 14.47
C LYS A 134 -39.04 17.75 15.32
N LEU A 135 -37.77 17.92 14.93
CA LEU A 135 -36.59 17.28 15.54
C LEU A 135 -36.75 15.76 15.71
N SER A 136 -37.43 15.10 14.77
CA SER A 136 -37.64 13.66 14.80
C SER A 136 -36.41 12.86 14.36
N PHE A 137 -35.49 13.48 13.60
CA PHE A 137 -34.29 12.87 13.03
C PHE A 137 -34.55 11.66 12.11
N VAL A 138 -35.79 11.42 11.69
CA VAL A 138 -36.14 10.24 10.86
C VAL A 138 -35.34 10.21 9.57
N ARG A 139 -35.24 11.36 8.88
CA ARG A 139 -34.45 11.48 7.64
C ARG A 139 -32.96 11.27 7.89
N HIS A 140 -32.41 11.81 8.98
CA HIS A 140 -31.03 11.60 9.36
C HIS A 140 -30.74 10.11 9.61
N CYS A 141 -31.59 9.44 10.39
CA CYS A 141 -31.51 8.02 10.65
C CYS A 141 -31.56 7.20 9.35
N GLN A 142 -32.41 7.56 8.39
CA GLN A 142 -32.44 6.90 7.07
C GLN A 142 -31.12 7.05 6.30
N ILE A 143 -30.57 8.26 6.25
CA ILE A 143 -29.28 8.55 5.56
C ILE A 143 -28.14 7.78 6.23
N SER A 144 -28.04 7.83 7.55
CA SER A 144 -27.06 7.09 8.34
C SER A 144 -27.21 5.58 8.15
N SER A 145 -28.44 5.05 8.14
CA SER A 145 -28.72 3.64 7.85
C SER A 145 -28.30 3.25 6.44
N ALA A 146 -28.55 4.10 5.45
CA ALA A 146 -28.15 3.84 4.07
C ALA A 146 -26.62 3.80 3.92
N ARG A 147 -25.90 4.72 4.59
CA ARG A 147 -24.43 4.71 4.65
C ARG A 147 -23.90 3.43 5.32
N ALA A 148 -24.51 3.02 6.44
CA ALA A 148 -24.17 1.77 7.11
C ALA A 148 -24.42 0.54 6.23
N ARG A 149 -25.55 0.52 5.51
CA ARG A 149 -25.89 -0.55 4.57
C ARG A 149 -24.90 -0.62 3.40
N LYS A 150 -24.45 0.53 2.88
CA LYS A 150 -23.38 0.59 1.87
C LYS A 150 -22.06 -0.01 2.41
N ALA A 151 -21.68 0.34 3.63
CA ALA A 151 -20.50 -0.25 4.28
C ALA A 151 -20.64 -1.77 4.46
N ALA A 152 -21.81 -2.24 4.90
CA ALA A 152 -22.12 -3.67 5.01
C ALA A 152 -22.04 -4.39 3.66
N GLN A 153 -22.49 -3.75 2.58
CA GLN A 153 -22.38 -4.30 1.24
C GLN A 153 -20.92 -4.42 0.78
N CYS A 154 -20.07 -3.43 1.08
CA CYS A 154 -18.63 -3.55 0.85
C CYS A 154 -18.02 -4.72 1.63
N MET A 155 -18.40 -4.93 2.89
CA MET A 155 -17.94 -6.10 3.67
C MET A 155 -18.42 -7.41 3.06
N ARG A 156 -19.66 -7.46 2.56
CA ARG A 156 -20.18 -8.61 1.81
C ARG A 156 -19.36 -8.89 0.55
N MET A 157 -18.88 -7.85 -0.15
CA MET A 157 -18.00 -8.02 -1.31
C MET A 157 -16.66 -8.69 -0.94
N LEU A 158 -16.09 -8.36 0.22
CA LEU A 158 -14.87 -8.99 0.72
C LEU A 158 -15.05 -10.48 1.01
N VAL A 159 -16.24 -10.88 1.47
CA VAL A 159 -16.61 -12.30 1.67
C VAL A 159 -16.95 -12.99 0.34
N SER A 160 -17.36 -12.23 -0.68
CA SER A 160 -17.74 -12.75 -2.00
C SER A 160 -16.56 -13.04 -2.93
N THR A 161 -15.31 -12.97 -2.46
CA THR A 161 -14.13 -13.33 -3.28
C THR A 161 -14.30 -14.72 -3.91
N SER A 162 -14.80 -15.69 -3.14
CA SER A 162 -15.12 -17.03 -3.66
C SER A 162 -16.18 -17.05 -4.77
N PHE A 163 -17.12 -16.10 -4.78
CA PHE A 163 -18.08 -15.93 -5.88
C PHE A 163 -17.40 -15.39 -7.14
N ALA A 164 -16.57 -14.35 -7.00
CA ALA A 164 -15.81 -13.80 -8.12
C ALA A 164 -14.86 -14.83 -8.73
N LEU A 165 -14.18 -15.63 -7.91
CA LEU A 165 -13.30 -16.70 -8.38
C LEU A 165 -14.05 -17.77 -9.18
N ARG A 166 -15.29 -18.12 -8.80
CA ARG A 166 -16.15 -19.04 -9.56
C ARG A 166 -16.62 -18.47 -10.90
N MET A 167 -16.69 -17.15 -11.04
CA MET A 167 -17.04 -16.50 -12.32
C MET A 167 -15.85 -16.53 -13.29
N VAL A 168 -14.65 -16.27 -12.76
CA VAL A 168 -13.42 -16.23 -13.57
C VAL A 168 -12.98 -17.63 -13.96
N LEU A 169 -12.89 -18.56 -13.01
CA LEU A 169 -12.48 -19.94 -13.27
C LEU A 169 -13.64 -20.77 -13.86
N PRO A 170 -13.39 -21.65 -14.84
CA PRO A 170 -14.39 -22.58 -15.38
C PRO A 170 -14.60 -23.79 -14.44
N VAL A 171 -15.12 -23.53 -13.24
CA VAL A 171 -15.28 -24.50 -12.15
C VAL A 171 -16.75 -24.76 -11.82
N TRP A 172 -17.02 -25.91 -11.23
CA TRP A 172 -18.34 -26.23 -10.69
C TRP A 172 -18.63 -25.44 -9.41
N ARG A 173 -19.90 -25.10 -9.18
CA ARG A 173 -20.33 -24.31 -8.00
C ARG A 173 -19.93 -24.95 -6.67
N THR A 174 -19.85 -26.28 -6.66
CA THR A 174 -19.59 -27.12 -5.49
C THR A 174 -18.10 -27.24 -5.13
N VAL A 175 -17.19 -26.68 -5.94
CA VAL A 175 -15.74 -26.66 -5.63
C VAL A 175 -15.49 -25.87 -4.35
N SER A 176 -14.61 -26.39 -3.50
CA SER A 176 -14.24 -25.79 -2.22
C SER A 176 -13.55 -24.43 -2.39
N THR A 177 -13.76 -23.54 -1.43
CA THR A 177 -13.14 -22.20 -1.45
C THR A 177 -11.62 -22.27 -1.48
N ASP A 178 -11.00 -23.22 -0.78
CA ASP A 178 -9.54 -23.40 -0.76
C ASP A 178 -8.97 -23.75 -2.14
N ALA A 179 -9.65 -24.64 -2.87
CA ALA A 179 -9.26 -25.01 -4.23
C ALA A 179 -9.37 -23.80 -5.17
N LEU A 180 -10.42 -22.99 -5.04
CA LEU A 180 -10.58 -21.78 -5.85
C LEU A 180 -9.43 -20.80 -5.65
N HIS A 181 -9.06 -20.52 -4.40
CA HIS A 181 -7.97 -19.59 -4.08
C HIS A 181 -6.63 -20.09 -4.61
N GLN A 182 -6.35 -21.39 -4.47
CA GLN A 182 -5.10 -21.97 -4.95
C GLN A 182 -5.04 -22.01 -6.49
N GLU A 183 -6.09 -22.44 -7.17
CA GLU A 183 -6.15 -22.51 -8.63
C GLU A 183 -6.18 -21.13 -9.30
N ALA A 184 -6.72 -20.12 -8.61
CA ALA A 184 -6.69 -18.73 -9.07
C ALA A 184 -5.38 -18.00 -8.74
N PHE A 185 -4.45 -18.62 -7.98
CA PHE A 185 -3.25 -17.96 -7.45
C PHE A 185 -3.59 -16.68 -6.66
N CYS A 186 -4.76 -16.69 -6.01
CA CYS A 186 -5.34 -15.54 -5.34
C CYS A 186 -5.37 -15.79 -3.85
N LEU A 187 -4.66 -14.95 -3.09
CA LEU A 187 -4.61 -15.02 -1.65
C LEU A 187 -6.03 -14.97 -1.04
N PRO A 188 -6.39 -15.89 -0.13
CA PRO A 188 -7.60 -15.77 0.68
C PRO A 188 -7.67 -14.43 1.41
N ILE A 189 -8.89 -13.93 1.63
CA ILE A 189 -9.12 -12.55 2.06
C ILE A 189 -8.52 -12.27 3.43
N GLU A 190 -8.52 -13.25 4.33
CA GLU A 190 -7.96 -13.20 5.66
C GLU A 190 -6.44 -12.94 5.62
N PHE A 191 -5.69 -13.67 4.79
CA PHE A 191 -4.25 -13.47 4.64
C PHE A 191 -3.95 -12.19 3.85
N TYR A 192 -4.83 -11.80 2.92
CA TYR A 192 -4.72 -10.53 2.21
C TYR A 192 -4.88 -9.33 3.16
N LEU A 193 -5.87 -9.36 4.05
CA LEU A 193 -6.11 -8.30 5.03
C LEU A 193 -4.98 -8.23 6.05
N ASP A 194 -4.41 -9.36 6.44
CA ASP A 194 -3.24 -9.42 7.32
C ASP A 194 -2.01 -8.76 6.65
N LYS A 195 -1.73 -9.12 5.40
CA LYS A 195 -0.70 -8.48 4.58
C LYS A 195 -0.98 -6.98 4.39
N ALA A 196 -2.23 -6.61 4.11
CA ALA A 196 -2.62 -5.20 3.93
C ALA A 196 -2.42 -4.39 5.22
N SER A 197 -2.63 -5.01 6.38
CA SER A 197 -2.35 -4.42 7.69
C SER A 197 -0.85 -4.23 7.90
N ASP A 198 -0.02 -5.23 7.57
CA ASP A 198 1.44 -5.08 7.60
C ASP A 198 1.92 -3.96 6.67
N MET A 199 1.37 -3.89 5.45
CA MET A 199 1.69 -2.82 4.50
C MET A 199 1.25 -1.44 4.99
N ALA A 200 0.11 -1.34 5.68
CA ALA A 200 -0.34 -0.09 6.28
C ALA A 200 0.56 0.32 7.47
N ALA A 201 1.06 -0.65 8.26
CA ALA A 201 2.04 -0.40 9.31
C ALA A 201 3.38 0.11 8.75
N ILE A 202 3.87 -0.51 7.67
CA ILE A 202 5.06 -0.06 6.96
C ILE A 202 4.87 1.36 6.40
N ARG A 203 3.70 1.67 5.82
CA ARG A 203 3.38 3.03 5.35
C ARG A 203 3.40 4.04 6.48
N LEU A 204 2.94 3.68 7.68
CA LEU A 204 3.01 4.54 8.85
C LEU A 204 4.47 4.87 9.21
N ALA A 205 5.39 3.92 9.07
CA ALA A 205 6.82 4.14 9.28
C ALA A 205 7.49 5.06 8.24
N THR A 206 6.87 5.25 7.06
CA THR A 206 7.35 6.18 6.03
C THR A 206 6.91 7.63 6.23
N LEU A 207 6.11 7.91 7.26
CA LEU A 207 5.69 9.27 7.58
C LEU A 207 6.84 10.06 8.21
N ASP A 208 6.82 11.38 8.03
CA ASP A 208 7.79 12.30 8.64
C ASP A 208 7.76 12.18 10.17
N ASP A 209 8.91 12.32 10.83
CA ASP A 209 9.01 12.20 12.29
C ASP A 209 8.08 13.15 13.05
N ASN A 210 7.71 14.29 12.47
CA ASN A 210 6.78 15.26 13.04
C ASN A 210 5.32 15.03 12.66
N HIS A 211 5.01 13.95 11.94
CA HIS A 211 3.65 13.69 11.47
C HIS A 211 2.70 13.42 12.65
N PRO A 212 1.51 14.06 12.72
CA PRO A 212 0.59 13.94 13.86
C PRO A 212 0.17 12.51 14.19
N LEU A 213 0.09 11.63 13.18
CA LEU A 213 -0.20 10.21 13.38
C LEU A 213 0.93 9.46 14.09
N LEU A 214 2.20 9.80 13.84
CA LEU A 214 3.33 9.17 14.51
C LEU A 214 3.42 9.58 15.98
N ALA A 215 3.00 10.80 16.32
CA ALA A 215 2.88 11.22 17.73
C ALA A 215 1.86 10.39 18.53
N ARG A 216 0.98 9.63 17.86
CA ARG A 216 -0.05 8.77 18.48
C ARG A 216 0.32 7.29 18.48
N VAL A 217 1.52 6.96 18.00
CA VAL A 217 1.98 5.60 17.74
C VAL A 217 3.17 5.31 18.65
N PRO A 218 3.20 4.17 19.37
CA PRO A 218 4.40 3.76 20.11
C PRO A 218 5.56 3.50 19.14
N PRO A 219 6.79 3.32 19.64
CA PRO A 219 7.86 2.74 18.84
C PRO A 219 7.34 1.51 18.08
N PHE A 220 7.65 1.41 16.79
CA PHE A 220 7.28 0.26 15.97
C PHE A 220 7.84 -1.01 16.62
N GLY A 221 7.17 -2.15 16.44
CA GLY A 221 7.63 -3.48 16.90
C GLY A 221 7.75 -3.70 18.41
N ALA A 222 7.88 -2.64 19.20
CA ALA A 222 7.92 -2.73 20.65
C ALA A 222 6.53 -3.06 21.22
N ASN A 223 6.50 -3.94 22.21
CA ASN A 223 5.34 -4.01 23.10
C ASN A 223 5.18 -2.63 23.76
N PRO A 224 3.96 -2.07 23.81
CA PRO A 224 3.74 -0.79 24.44
C PRO A 224 4.23 -0.90 25.89
N PRO A 225 5.10 0.00 26.36
CA PRO A 225 5.50 -0.05 27.77
C PRO A 225 4.24 0.01 28.65
N PRO A 226 4.24 -0.62 29.84
CA PRO A 226 3.23 -0.30 30.84
C PRO A 226 3.24 1.22 31.04
N ALA A 227 2.05 1.82 31.04
CA ALA A 227 1.90 3.26 30.92
C ALA A 227 2.79 4.01 31.93
N PRO A 228 3.59 5.01 31.51
CA PRO A 228 4.30 5.85 32.45
C PRO A 228 3.28 6.58 33.35
N PRO A 229 3.60 6.79 34.64
CA PRO A 229 2.84 7.71 35.47
C PRO A 229 2.91 9.11 34.83
N GLU A 230 1.73 9.63 34.48
CA GLU A 230 1.39 11.05 34.40
C GLU A 230 1.86 11.99 33.27
N GLN A 231 2.83 11.72 32.39
CA GLN A 231 3.23 12.78 31.44
C GLN A 231 2.59 12.67 30.04
N ARG A 232 1.68 13.63 29.78
CA ARG A 232 0.84 13.91 28.59
C ARG A 232 -0.45 13.09 28.50
N GLN A 233 -1.52 13.65 29.07
CA GLN A 233 -2.88 13.29 28.68
C GLN A 233 -3.14 13.83 27.26
N PRO A 234 -3.31 12.99 26.22
CA PRO A 234 -4.06 13.43 25.06
C PRO A 234 -5.50 13.72 25.50
N GLN A 235 -6.08 14.85 25.04
CA GLN A 235 -7.48 15.16 25.29
C GLN A 235 -8.35 13.96 24.88
N SER A 236 -9.22 13.54 25.79
CA SER A 236 -10.24 12.53 25.51
C SER A 236 -11.02 12.94 24.24
N PRO A 237 -11.32 12.01 23.31
CA PRO A 237 -12.23 12.33 22.23
C PRO A 237 -13.56 12.83 22.84
N PRO A 238 -14.20 13.86 22.27
CA PRO A 238 -15.36 14.52 22.89
C PRO A 238 -16.57 13.59 23.13
N HIS A 239 -16.54 12.36 22.62
CA HIS A 239 -17.47 11.31 23.03
C HIS A 239 -16.75 9.97 23.23
N ALA A 240 -16.96 9.37 24.41
CA ALA A 240 -16.56 8.00 24.73
C ALA A 240 -17.41 7.02 23.91
N LEU A 241 -16.90 6.57 22.77
CA LEU A 241 -17.56 5.60 21.88
C LEU A 241 -17.59 4.16 22.45
N ASP A 242 -17.07 3.92 23.65
CA ASP A 242 -17.10 2.60 24.28
C ASP A 242 -17.18 2.74 25.81
N ALA A 243 -18.41 2.86 26.32
CA ALA A 243 -18.73 2.85 27.75
C ALA A 243 -19.10 1.44 28.24
N SER A 244 -18.46 0.39 27.69
CA SER A 244 -18.67 -0.97 28.19
C SER A 244 -17.92 -1.16 29.53
N ALA A 245 -18.63 -1.67 30.54
CA ALA A 245 -18.08 -1.89 31.89
C ALA A 245 -16.81 -2.79 31.90
N ARG A 246 -16.61 -3.60 30.85
CA ARG A 246 -15.40 -4.41 30.65
C ARG A 246 -14.14 -3.59 30.31
N ALA A 247 -14.26 -2.40 29.72
CA ALA A 247 -13.11 -1.56 29.39
C ALA A 247 -12.54 -0.85 30.62
N ALA A 248 -13.38 -0.49 31.58
CA ALA A 248 -12.99 0.19 32.83
C ALA A 248 -12.23 -0.73 33.80
N GLN A 249 -12.50 -2.03 33.78
CA GLN A 249 -11.89 -3.02 34.69
C GLN A 249 -10.47 -3.47 34.28
N ALA A 250 -10.02 -3.16 33.06
CA ALA A 250 -8.80 -3.76 32.48
C ALA A 250 -7.58 -2.83 32.37
N GLY A 251 -7.61 -1.59 32.89
CA GLY A 251 -6.48 -0.65 32.77
C GLY A 251 -6.05 -0.34 31.32
N ARG A 252 -6.87 -0.70 30.32
CA ARG A 252 -6.58 -0.48 28.91
C ARG A 252 -6.81 0.98 28.57
N ARG A 253 -5.74 1.79 28.60
CA ARG A 253 -5.70 3.04 27.82
C ARG A 253 -5.95 2.65 26.37
N PHE A 254 -6.91 3.30 25.72
CA PHE A 254 -7.31 3.10 24.33
C PHE A 254 -6.08 2.80 23.44
N SER A 255 -5.83 1.52 23.14
CA SER A 255 -4.93 1.18 22.03
C SER A 255 -5.67 1.64 20.79
N THR A 256 -5.29 2.78 20.25
CA THR A 256 -5.87 3.20 18.97
C THR A 256 -5.58 2.11 17.94
N ARG A 257 -6.40 1.97 16.90
CA ARG A 257 -6.09 1.04 15.80
C ARG A 257 -4.69 1.28 15.22
N LEU A 258 -4.16 2.50 15.36
CA LEU A 258 -2.78 2.88 15.00
C LEU A 258 -1.72 2.21 15.89
N THR A 259 -1.98 2.08 17.20
CA THR A 259 -1.09 1.37 18.14
C THR A 259 -0.94 -0.10 17.77
N LEU A 260 -2.06 -0.78 17.53
CA LEU A 260 -2.07 -2.19 17.08
C LEU A 260 -1.41 -2.35 15.72
N LEU A 261 -1.62 -1.38 14.82
CA LEU A 261 -0.99 -1.39 13.51
C LEU A 261 0.54 -1.27 13.61
N ALA A 262 1.04 -0.38 14.47
CA ALA A 262 2.47 -0.15 14.64
C ALA A 262 3.23 -1.36 15.20
N GLN A 263 2.60 -2.15 16.08
CA GLN A 263 3.15 -3.40 16.61
C GLN A 263 3.43 -4.44 15.52
N ARG A 264 2.73 -4.35 14.38
CA ARG A 264 2.94 -5.27 13.26
C ARG A 264 4.21 -4.97 12.45
N CYS A 265 4.75 -3.77 12.62
CA CYS A 265 5.98 -3.32 11.97
C CYS A 265 7.21 -3.74 12.79
N HIS A 266 8.38 -3.85 12.16
CA HIS A 266 9.61 -4.25 12.84
C HIS A 266 10.16 -3.14 13.77
N GLU A 267 10.77 -3.52 14.89
CA GLU A 267 11.20 -2.60 15.95
C GLU A 267 12.30 -1.62 15.53
N GLY A 268 13.15 -2.05 14.61
CA GLY A 268 14.20 -1.24 14.02
C GLY A 268 13.89 -0.70 12.62
N ILE A 269 12.62 -0.59 12.19
CA ILE A 269 12.36 -0.18 10.80
C ILE A 269 12.97 1.19 10.47
N GLU A 270 13.61 1.30 9.30
CA GLU A 270 14.18 2.55 8.84
C GLU A 270 13.09 3.63 8.74
N ARG A 271 13.47 4.84 9.15
CA ARG A 271 12.62 6.02 9.10
C ARG A 271 13.12 6.91 7.99
N VAL A 272 12.19 7.29 7.13
CA VAL A 272 12.44 8.24 6.05
C VAL A 272 12.15 9.62 6.64
N GLY A 273 13.19 10.44 6.82
CA GLY A 273 13.02 11.85 7.19
C GLY A 273 12.26 12.64 6.11
N ARG A 274 12.01 13.93 6.34
CA ARG A 274 11.31 14.88 5.44
C ARG A 274 11.27 14.45 3.97
N ARG A 275 10.05 14.37 3.40
CA ARG A 275 9.88 14.16 1.96
C ARG A 275 10.73 15.21 1.21
N GLN A 276 11.47 14.74 0.21
CA GLN A 276 12.24 15.61 -0.68
C GLN A 276 11.31 16.71 -1.19
N ALA A 277 11.75 17.97 -1.06
CA ALA A 277 10.94 19.06 -1.53
C ALA A 277 10.83 18.95 -3.07
N PRO A 278 9.67 19.26 -3.69
CA PRO A 278 9.52 19.15 -5.13
C PRO A 278 10.55 19.97 -5.94
N TRP A 279 11.10 21.02 -5.33
CA TRP A 279 12.12 21.90 -5.91
C TRP A 279 13.56 21.49 -5.58
N GLU A 280 13.77 20.42 -4.80
CA GLU A 280 15.11 19.92 -4.50
C GLU A 280 15.65 19.16 -5.70
N GLU A 281 16.57 19.78 -6.45
CA GLU A 281 17.02 19.28 -7.74
C GLU A 281 17.64 17.87 -7.67
N SER A 282 17.28 17.02 -8.62
CA SER A 282 17.95 15.72 -8.83
C SER A 282 19.36 15.95 -9.39
N LEU A 283 20.30 15.05 -9.04
CA LEU A 283 21.64 15.07 -9.62
C LEU A 283 21.62 14.94 -11.15
N LEU A 284 20.60 14.29 -11.72
CA LEU A 284 20.43 14.17 -13.18
C LEU A 284 20.26 15.51 -13.91
N ARG A 285 19.87 16.57 -13.20
CA ARG A 285 19.69 17.91 -13.78
C ARG A 285 20.91 18.81 -13.57
N HIS A 286 21.89 18.37 -12.79
CA HIS A 286 23.06 19.17 -12.47
C HIS A 286 24.07 19.11 -13.63
N GLU A 287 24.47 20.26 -14.16
CA GLU A 287 25.31 20.36 -15.37
C GLU A 287 26.68 19.69 -15.24
N ARG A 288 27.24 19.63 -14.03
CA ARG A 288 28.54 19.01 -13.70
C ARG A 288 28.44 17.56 -13.21
N VAL A 289 27.25 16.94 -13.32
CA VAL A 289 27.06 15.53 -12.99
C VAL A 289 26.79 14.74 -14.26
N THR A 290 27.58 13.69 -14.49
CA THR A 290 27.36 12.75 -15.59
C THR A 290 26.94 11.40 -15.05
N VAL A 291 25.91 10.78 -15.66
CA VAL A 291 25.41 9.48 -15.23
C VAL A 291 25.31 8.55 -16.44
N GLN A 292 26.07 7.45 -16.41
CA GLN A 292 26.06 6.42 -17.44
C GLN A 292 25.49 5.12 -16.85
N LEU A 293 24.35 4.65 -17.37
CA LEU A 293 23.64 3.47 -16.86
C LEU A 293 23.79 2.29 -17.82
N ALA A 294 23.51 1.08 -17.35
CA ALA A 294 23.53 -0.13 -18.18
C ALA A 294 22.71 0.05 -19.49
N GLY A 295 23.29 -0.38 -20.62
CA GLY A 295 22.65 -0.31 -21.94
C GLY A 295 22.77 1.03 -22.69
N SER A 296 23.39 2.06 -22.11
CA SER A 296 23.52 3.39 -22.73
C SER A 296 24.40 3.44 -24.00
N GLY A 297 25.01 2.32 -24.41
CA GLY A 297 25.89 2.23 -25.58
C GLY A 297 25.80 0.95 -26.40
N GLY A 298 24.82 0.06 -26.14
CA GLY A 298 24.64 -1.19 -26.90
C GLY A 298 25.77 -2.23 -26.80
N ARG A 299 26.72 -2.05 -25.88
CA ARG A 299 27.88 -2.92 -25.65
C ARG A 299 27.49 -4.18 -24.87
N ASN A 300 28.15 -5.29 -25.15
CA ASN A 300 28.10 -6.47 -24.27
C ASN A 300 28.95 -6.25 -22.99
N LYS A 301 28.93 -7.21 -22.05
CA LYS A 301 29.61 -7.06 -20.75
C LYS A 301 31.13 -6.95 -20.92
N GLU A 302 31.72 -7.76 -21.78
CA GLU A 302 33.16 -7.81 -22.01
C GLU A 302 33.67 -6.52 -22.68
N GLU A 303 32.93 -6.00 -23.68
CA GLU A 303 33.21 -4.72 -24.33
C GLU A 303 33.07 -3.54 -23.37
N ALA A 304 32.08 -3.58 -22.47
CA ALA A 304 31.92 -2.56 -21.43
C ALA A 304 33.10 -2.59 -20.44
N ALA A 305 33.57 -3.78 -20.05
CA ALA A 305 34.73 -3.93 -19.17
C ALA A 305 36.02 -3.42 -19.81
N GLU A 306 36.25 -3.75 -21.09
CA GLU A 306 37.43 -3.26 -21.82
C GLU A 306 37.39 -1.73 -22.02
N PHE A 307 36.22 -1.18 -22.35
CA PHE A 307 36.03 0.26 -22.45
C PHE A 307 36.35 0.96 -21.12
N HIS A 308 35.81 0.44 -20.01
CA HIS A 308 36.09 0.96 -18.66
C HIS A 308 37.58 0.93 -18.33
N ARG A 309 38.28 -0.18 -18.59
CA ARG A 309 39.74 -0.29 -18.36
C ARG A 309 40.52 0.76 -19.15
N ARG A 310 40.14 1.02 -20.40
CA ARG A 310 40.78 2.05 -21.24
C ARG A 310 40.50 3.47 -20.74
N GLU A 311 39.27 3.74 -20.32
CA GLU A 311 38.89 5.03 -19.73
C GLU A 311 39.69 5.32 -18.46
N VAL A 312 39.70 4.39 -17.50
CA VAL A 312 40.41 4.55 -16.22
C VAL A 312 41.93 4.72 -16.43
N ALA A 313 42.53 4.00 -17.39
CA ALA A 313 43.95 4.17 -17.72
C ALA A 313 44.28 5.56 -18.31
N GLY A 314 43.29 6.26 -18.88
CA GLY A 314 43.42 7.62 -19.41
C GLY A 314 43.16 8.74 -18.39
N GLN A 315 42.57 8.41 -17.24
CA GLN A 315 42.16 9.36 -16.20
C GLN A 315 43.32 9.67 -15.26
N ARG A 316 44.06 10.76 -15.52
CA ARG A 316 45.10 11.28 -14.62
C ARG A 316 44.52 12.22 -13.58
N LEU A 317 44.97 12.09 -12.33
CA LEU A 317 44.59 12.96 -11.19
C LEU A 317 43.10 12.87 -10.77
N GLU A 318 42.41 11.79 -11.13
CA GLU A 318 41.00 11.58 -10.78
C GLU A 318 40.84 10.60 -9.62
N VAL A 319 39.82 10.84 -8.78
CA VAL A 319 39.44 9.89 -7.73
C VAL A 319 38.44 8.89 -8.30
N ALA A 320 38.77 7.60 -8.29
CA ALA A 320 37.90 6.52 -8.71
C ALA A 320 37.38 5.74 -7.50
N VAL A 321 36.07 5.64 -7.35
CA VAL A 321 35.40 4.94 -6.25
C VAL A 321 34.62 3.76 -6.82
N TYR A 322 34.96 2.54 -6.41
CA TYR A 322 34.23 1.33 -6.74
C TYR A 322 33.40 0.90 -5.53
N THR A 323 32.16 0.48 -5.77
CA THR A 323 31.23 0.11 -4.69
C THR A 323 30.41 -1.10 -5.06
N ASP A 324 30.22 -1.99 -4.10
CA ASP A 324 29.37 -3.17 -4.25
C ASP A 324 28.62 -3.52 -2.95
N GLY A 325 27.55 -4.30 -3.07
CA GLY A 325 26.79 -4.84 -1.97
C GLY A 325 26.49 -6.32 -2.16
N SER A 326 26.76 -7.12 -1.14
CA SER A 326 26.57 -8.57 -1.16
C SER A 326 25.50 -9.03 -0.17
N ARG A 327 24.92 -10.20 -0.45
CA ARG A 327 24.06 -10.94 0.47
C ARG A 327 24.42 -12.42 0.51
N GLN A 328 24.71 -12.90 1.71
CA GLN A 328 24.96 -14.31 2.01
C GLN A 328 23.68 -15.14 1.95
N GLU A 329 23.83 -16.47 1.84
CA GLU A 329 22.69 -17.40 1.81
C GLU A 329 21.84 -17.31 3.09
N ASP A 330 22.46 -17.01 4.22
CA ASP A 330 21.82 -16.83 5.54
C ASP A 330 21.24 -15.44 5.77
N VAL A 331 21.00 -14.69 4.69
CA VAL A 331 20.38 -13.35 4.62
C VAL A 331 21.19 -12.19 5.19
N ARG A 332 22.42 -12.42 5.68
CA ARG A 332 23.33 -11.33 6.07
C ARG A 332 23.77 -10.53 4.84
N THR A 333 23.90 -9.21 5.01
CA THR A 333 24.24 -8.27 3.94
C THR A 333 25.44 -7.42 4.30
N GLY A 334 26.29 -7.13 3.33
CA GLY A 334 27.53 -6.37 3.50
C GLY A 334 27.74 -5.37 2.37
N ALA A 335 28.40 -4.26 2.69
CA ALA A 335 28.76 -3.21 1.74
C ALA A 335 30.28 -3.11 1.64
N GLY A 336 30.80 -3.03 0.41
CA GLY A 336 32.23 -2.90 0.13
C GLY A 336 32.51 -1.69 -0.74
N TRP A 337 33.61 -0.99 -0.48
CA TRP A 337 34.08 0.08 -1.38
C TRP A 337 35.60 0.20 -1.40
N ALA A 338 36.12 0.49 -2.58
CA ALA A 338 37.53 0.75 -2.84
C ALA A 338 37.68 2.13 -3.50
N VAL A 339 38.66 2.90 -3.03
CA VAL A 339 38.97 4.24 -3.55
C VAL A 339 40.39 4.20 -4.09
N HIS A 340 40.49 4.52 -5.38
CA HIS A 340 41.71 4.59 -6.16
C HIS A 340 42.01 6.04 -6.52
N TYR A 341 43.29 6.38 -6.66
CA TYR A 341 43.75 7.67 -7.16
C TYR A 341 44.89 7.44 -8.15
N ASP A 342 44.78 8.00 -9.36
CA ASP A 342 45.75 7.82 -10.45
C ASP A 342 46.04 6.34 -10.78
N GLY A 343 45.04 5.47 -10.60
CA GLY A 343 45.13 4.02 -10.84
C GLY A 343 45.62 3.20 -9.65
N ASP A 344 46.13 3.84 -8.59
CA ASP A 344 46.62 3.14 -7.40
C ASP A 344 45.53 3.04 -6.32
N LEU A 345 45.40 1.87 -5.70
CA LEU A 345 44.52 1.67 -4.55
C LEU A 345 44.97 2.51 -3.36
N TRP A 346 44.14 3.45 -2.93
CA TRP A 346 44.45 4.36 -1.83
C TRP A 346 43.79 3.95 -0.51
N SER A 347 42.52 3.54 -0.57
CA SER A 347 41.80 3.09 0.61
C SER A 347 40.74 2.07 0.24
N ARG A 348 40.52 1.10 1.12
CA ARG A 348 39.45 0.12 1.00
C ARG A 348 38.80 -0.09 2.34
N ALA A 349 37.49 -0.30 2.35
CA ALA A 349 36.76 -0.59 3.56
C ALA A 349 35.48 -1.38 3.27
N LYS A 350 34.97 -1.99 4.33
CA LYS A 350 33.76 -2.80 4.33
C LYS A 350 32.88 -2.42 5.52
N ASP A 351 31.60 -2.71 5.40
CA ASP A 351 30.63 -2.50 6.47
C ASP A 351 29.61 -3.63 6.53
N PHE A 352 29.35 -4.15 7.73
CA PHE A 352 28.26 -5.09 7.96
C PHE A 352 26.94 -4.32 7.99
N THR A 353 26.03 -4.65 7.07
CA THR A 353 24.75 -3.94 6.91
C THR A 353 23.56 -4.70 7.50
N GLY A 354 23.80 -5.85 8.14
CA GLY A 354 22.83 -6.59 8.95
C GLY A 354 22.08 -7.70 8.22
N SER A 355 21.10 -8.30 8.91
CA SER A 355 20.25 -9.38 8.38
C SER A 355 18.82 -8.93 8.01
N THR A 356 18.53 -7.65 8.20
CA THR A 356 17.20 -7.04 7.98
C THR A 356 17.17 -6.08 6.78
N ARG A 357 18.06 -6.29 5.83
CA ARG A 357 18.21 -5.50 4.60
C ARG A 357 18.26 -6.38 3.35
N GLU A 358 18.03 -5.78 2.19
CA GLU A 358 18.21 -6.44 0.89
C GLU A 358 19.55 -6.01 0.26
N VAL A 359 20.03 -6.75 -0.75
CA VAL A 359 21.26 -6.44 -1.51
C VAL A 359 21.28 -4.97 -1.96
N TYR A 360 20.16 -4.52 -2.55
CA TYR A 360 19.96 -3.13 -2.98
C TYR A 360 20.26 -2.10 -1.87
N ASP A 361 19.91 -2.42 -0.62
CA ASP A 361 20.17 -1.52 0.51
C ASP A 361 21.66 -1.49 0.88
N ALA A 362 22.35 -2.62 0.76
CA ALA A 362 23.79 -2.73 0.99
C ALA A 362 24.59 -1.93 -0.05
N GLU A 363 24.23 -2.06 -1.33
CA GLU A 363 24.83 -1.26 -2.41
C GLU A 363 24.60 0.25 -2.23
N ALA A 364 23.40 0.66 -1.78
CA ALA A 364 23.12 2.06 -1.49
C ALA A 364 23.97 2.60 -0.32
N ILE A 365 24.27 1.74 0.67
CA ILE A 365 25.19 2.04 1.77
C ILE A 365 26.63 2.14 1.24
N ALA A 366 27.03 1.22 0.35
CA ALA A 366 28.34 1.22 -0.29
C ALA A 366 28.58 2.51 -1.08
N LEU A 367 27.62 2.94 -1.91
CA LEU A 367 27.68 4.23 -2.62
C LEU A 367 27.85 5.42 -1.68
N TRP A 368 27.09 5.47 -0.58
CA TRP A 368 27.20 6.55 0.40
C TRP A 368 28.59 6.58 1.07
N ASN A 369 29.06 5.43 1.56
CA ASN A 369 30.35 5.32 2.23
C ASN A 369 31.52 5.56 1.26
N GLY A 370 31.41 5.05 0.03
CA GLY A 370 32.35 5.25 -1.05
C GLY A 370 32.47 6.73 -1.44
N LEU A 371 31.34 7.42 -1.67
CA LEU A 371 31.37 8.88 -1.93
C LEU A 371 32.00 9.63 -0.77
N ARG A 372 31.68 9.27 0.48
CA ARG A 372 32.29 9.93 1.65
C ARG A 372 33.82 9.79 1.63
N ALA A 373 34.33 8.57 1.45
CA ALA A 373 35.76 8.32 1.36
C ALA A 373 36.41 9.02 0.15
N GLY A 374 35.74 8.99 -1.01
CA GLY A 374 36.18 9.68 -2.22
C GLY A 374 36.28 11.20 -2.04
N THR A 375 35.27 11.84 -1.42
CA THR A 375 35.31 13.29 -1.13
C THR A 375 36.41 13.68 -0.13
N GLU A 376 36.68 12.84 0.87
CA GLU A 376 37.79 13.06 1.81
C GLU A 376 39.15 12.99 1.09
N LEU A 377 39.32 12.02 0.18
CA LEU A 377 40.53 11.89 -0.62
C LEU A 377 40.70 13.03 -1.61
N ALA A 378 39.62 13.39 -2.33
CA ALA A 378 39.63 14.46 -3.33
C ALA A 378 40.06 15.79 -2.69
N ARG A 379 39.53 16.12 -1.50
CA ARG A 379 39.96 17.31 -0.74
C ARG A 379 41.44 17.27 -0.35
N ARG A 380 41.94 16.10 0.08
CA ARG A 380 43.33 15.94 0.51
C ARG A 380 44.31 16.13 -0.64
N LEU A 381 43.97 15.61 -1.82
CA LEU A 381 44.82 15.62 -3.00
C LEU A 381 44.52 16.79 -3.95
N LYS A 382 43.49 17.59 -3.64
CA LYS A 382 42.98 18.68 -4.50
C LYS A 382 42.57 18.16 -5.89
N ALA A 383 41.96 16.98 -5.93
CA ALA A 383 41.37 16.45 -7.15
C ALA A 383 40.06 17.18 -7.45
N GLU A 384 39.81 17.48 -8.72
CA GLU A 384 38.61 18.18 -9.18
C GLU A 384 37.48 17.19 -9.54
N SER A 385 37.83 15.96 -9.94
CA SER A 385 36.86 14.95 -10.38
C SER A 385 36.76 13.74 -9.44
N ILE A 386 35.52 13.31 -9.20
CA ILE A 386 35.19 12.05 -8.54
C ILE A 386 34.37 11.19 -9.50
N ASN A 387 34.85 9.99 -9.79
CA ASN A 387 34.18 8.98 -10.59
C ASN A 387 33.72 7.83 -9.69
N ILE A 388 32.45 7.47 -9.77
CA ILE A 388 31.84 6.41 -8.97
C ILE A 388 31.37 5.30 -9.90
N TYR A 389 31.82 4.08 -9.63
CA TYR A 389 31.56 2.88 -10.40
C TYR A 389 30.80 1.86 -9.55
N SER A 390 29.69 1.33 -10.08
CA SER A 390 28.89 0.28 -9.44
C SER A 390 28.27 -0.63 -10.49
N ASP A 391 28.10 -1.91 -10.18
CA ASP A 391 27.50 -2.87 -11.09
C ASP A 391 25.97 -2.95 -11.03
N ASN A 392 25.34 -2.17 -10.14
CA ASN A 392 23.89 -2.11 -10.02
C ASN A 392 23.31 -0.80 -10.59
N ASP A 393 22.77 -0.91 -11.81
CA ASP A 393 22.15 0.22 -12.51
C ASP A 393 20.94 0.80 -11.75
N SER A 394 20.21 -0.04 -11.02
CA SER A 394 18.98 0.35 -10.35
C SER A 394 19.25 1.26 -9.15
N VAL A 395 20.32 1.00 -8.39
CA VAL A 395 20.76 1.85 -7.28
C VAL A 395 21.37 3.15 -7.82
N LEU A 396 22.22 3.08 -8.86
CA LEU A 396 22.77 4.29 -9.50
C LEU A 396 21.66 5.22 -10.01
N ARG A 397 20.69 4.68 -10.74
CA ARG A 397 19.53 5.43 -11.26
C ARG A 397 18.72 6.06 -10.13
N SER A 398 18.45 5.31 -9.07
CA SER A 398 17.66 5.79 -7.93
C SER A 398 18.41 6.85 -7.12
N THR A 399 19.73 6.74 -7.05
CA THR A 399 20.60 7.70 -6.37
C THR A 399 20.68 9.01 -7.15
N ALA A 400 20.87 8.94 -8.47
CA ALA A 400 20.93 10.12 -9.31
C ALA A 400 19.58 10.87 -9.38
N SER A 401 18.47 10.12 -9.50
CA SER A 401 17.11 10.68 -9.56
C SER A 401 16.58 11.16 -8.20
N GLY A 402 17.07 10.59 -7.10
CA GLY A 402 16.52 10.80 -5.75
C GLY A 402 15.22 10.05 -5.46
N THR A 403 14.74 9.21 -6.38
CA THR A 403 13.40 8.58 -6.30
C THR A 403 13.42 7.14 -5.77
N SER A 404 14.10 6.88 -4.65
CA SER A 404 14.17 5.52 -4.10
C SER A 404 13.00 5.15 -3.18
N THR A 405 12.60 3.88 -3.20
CA THR A 405 11.55 3.34 -2.32
C THR A 405 12.07 2.65 -1.05
N SER A 406 13.39 2.40 -0.97
CA SER A 406 14.14 1.80 0.14
C SER A 406 15.49 2.52 0.33
N SER A 407 16.11 2.47 1.50
CA SER A 407 17.43 3.11 1.75
C SER A 407 17.48 4.61 1.44
N GLN A 408 16.33 5.28 1.52
CA GLN A 408 16.20 6.71 1.19
C GLN A 408 17.11 7.59 2.03
N ARG A 409 17.42 7.17 3.26
CA ARG A 409 18.36 7.87 4.14
C ARG A 409 19.74 7.99 3.50
N TYR A 410 20.29 6.88 2.99
CA TYR A 410 21.63 6.83 2.42
C TYR A 410 21.69 7.55 1.08
N ILE A 411 20.68 7.36 0.23
CA ILE A 411 20.58 8.06 -1.06
C ILE A 411 20.48 9.58 -0.88
N ARG A 412 19.70 10.06 0.09
CA ARG A 412 19.63 11.50 0.37
C ARG A 412 20.91 12.05 1.00
N ALA A 413 21.58 11.26 1.83
CA ALA A 413 22.90 11.64 2.36
C ALA A 413 23.91 11.76 1.22
N PHE A 414 23.90 10.81 0.29
CA PHE A 414 24.71 10.84 -0.92
C PHE A 414 24.45 12.09 -1.75
N ILE A 415 23.19 12.36 -2.12
CA ILE A 415 22.84 13.53 -2.96
C ILE A 415 23.29 14.83 -2.29
N ARG A 416 23.06 14.96 -0.97
CA ARG A 416 23.47 16.14 -0.21
C ARG A 416 24.99 16.31 -0.24
N ARG A 417 25.74 15.26 0.04
CA ARG A 417 27.21 15.31 0.03
C ARG A 417 27.78 15.56 -1.36
N ALA A 418 27.18 14.98 -2.39
CA ALA A 418 27.54 15.22 -3.77
C ALA A 418 27.37 16.71 -4.13
N LYS A 419 26.24 17.31 -3.75
CA LYS A 419 26.02 18.75 -3.93
C LYS A 419 26.98 19.61 -3.12
N GLU A 420 27.20 19.29 -1.85
CA GLU A 420 28.20 19.96 -0.99
C GLU A 420 29.58 19.96 -1.66
N TRP A 421 30.01 18.81 -2.22
CA TRP A 421 31.27 18.71 -2.96
C TRP A 421 31.27 19.58 -4.22
N LEU A 422 30.22 19.54 -5.02
CA LEU A 422 30.10 20.35 -6.24
C LEU A 422 30.11 21.85 -5.91
N ASP A 423 29.51 22.28 -4.80
CA ASP A 423 29.46 23.68 -4.38
C ASP A 423 30.80 24.20 -3.82
N GLU A 424 31.70 23.31 -3.38
CA GLU A 424 33.01 23.65 -2.84
C GLU A 424 34.01 24.18 -3.88
N GLY A 425 33.83 23.84 -5.17
CA GLY A 425 34.73 24.24 -6.24
C GLY A 425 34.03 24.32 -7.59
N GLN A 426 34.33 25.35 -8.38
CA GLN A 426 33.66 25.59 -9.68
C GLN A 426 33.98 24.50 -10.71
N ASP A 427 35.19 23.96 -10.65
CA ASP A 427 35.67 22.92 -11.56
C ASP A 427 35.36 21.50 -11.05
N HIS A 428 34.70 21.37 -9.89
CA HIS A 428 34.39 20.05 -9.36
C HIS A 428 33.35 19.32 -10.23
N THR A 429 33.64 18.07 -10.58
CA THR A 429 32.74 17.21 -11.36
C THR A 429 32.48 15.86 -10.68
N LEU A 430 31.28 15.32 -10.90
CA LEU A 430 30.91 13.99 -10.41
C LEU A 430 30.43 13.11 -11.57
N ARG A 431 31.07 11.97 -11.78
CA ARG A 431 30.64 10.93 -12.73
C ARG A 431 30.11 9.74 -11.95
N MET A 432 28.96 9.22 -12.36
CA MET A 432 28.39 7.96 -11.86
C MET A 432 28.22 7.01 -13.03
N GLU A 433 28.86 5.85 -13.00
CA GLU A 433 28.90 4.94 -14.12
C GLU A 433 28.63 3.50 -13.70
N TRP A 434 27.82 2.82 -14.52
CA TRP A 434 27.61 1.40 -14.40
C TRP A 434 28.80 0.62 -14.97
N VAL A 435 29.31 -0.34 -14.21
CA VAL A 435 30.35 -1.28 -14.66
C VAL A 435 29.82 -2.71 -14.66
N PRO A 436 30.25 -3.58 -15.60
CA PRO A 436 29.84 -4.98 -15.59
C PRO A 436 30.47 -5.75 -14.41
N GLY A 437 29.63 -6.34 -13.55
CA GLY A 437 30.08 -7.29 -12.52
C GLY A 437 30.58 -8.62 -13.09
N HIS A 438 31.55 -9.24 -12.42
CA HIS A 438 32.21 -10.52 -12.75
C HIS A 438 32.91 -10.52 -14.12
N THR A 439 33.71 -9.49 -14.41
CA THR A 439 34.40 -9.33 -15.70
C THR A 439 35.85 -8.84 -15.59
N ASP A 440 36.51 -9.15 -14.48
CA ASP A 440 37.91 -8.81 -14.20
C ASP A 440 38.17 -7.29 -14.25
N VAL A 441 37.22 -6.51 -13.72
CA VAL A 441 37.44 -5.08 -13.45
C VAL A 441 37.99 -4.98 -12.03
N GLU A 442 39.31 -4.81 -11.90
CA GLU A 442 40.05 -4.88 -10.64
C GLU A 442 39.36 -4.17 -9.47
N GLY A 443 39.03 -2.89 -9.61
CA GLY A 443 38.36 -2.14 -8.54
C GLY A 443 36.94 -2.63 -8.20
N ASN A 444 36.21 -3.22 -9.17
CA ASN A 444 34.89 -3.81 -8.91
C ASN A 444 35.00 -5.16 -8.20
N GLU A 445 35.96 -6.00 -8.60
CA GLU A 445 36.23 -7.28 -7.92
C GLU A 445 36.71 -7.03 -6.48
N GLU A 446 37.51 -5.99 -6.24
CA GLU A 446 37.88 -5.55 -4.87
C GLU A 446 36.65 -5.14 -4.05
N ALA A 447 35.73 -4.37 -4.65
CA ALA A 447 34.52 -3.95 -3.96
C ALA A 447 33.60 -5.15 -3.63
N ASP A 448 33.47 -6.12 -4.54
CA ASP A 448 32.72 -7.36 -4.35
C ASP A 448 33.32 -8.24 -3.24
N GLU A 449 34.65 -8.43 -3.24
CA GLU A 449 35.36 -9.14 -2.17
C GLU A 449 35.10 -8.49 -0.81
N LEU A 450 35.22 -7.16 -0.72
CA LEU A 450 34.96 -6.40 0.51
C LEU A 450 33.49 -6.47 0.93
N ALA A 451 32.55 -6.49 0.00
CA ALA A 451 31.13 -6.59 0.30
C ALA A 451 30.79 -7.98 0.84
N ASN A 452 31.37 -9.03 0.26
CA ASN A 452 31.28 -10.42 0.72
C ASN A 452 31.86 -10.57 2.14
N GLU A 453 33.09 -10.09 2.36
CA GLU A 453 33.71 -10.08 3.69
C GLU A 453 32.91 -9.22 4.70
N GLY A 454 32.32 -8.12 4.25
CA GLY A 454 31.46 -7.28 5.07
C GLY A 454 30.20 -8.00 5.53
N ALA A 455 29.66 -8.88 4.69
CA ALA A 455 28.47 -9.67 4.99
C ALA A 455 28.74 -10.82 5.98
N GLU A 456 30.00 -11.25 6.11
CA GLU A 456 30.43 -12.24 7.10
C GLU A 456 30.52 -11.67 8.53
N GLY A 457 30.51 -10.34 8.66
CA GLY A 457 30.60 -9.66 9.95
C GLY A 457 29.45 -9.97 10.92
N GLU A 458 29.63 -9.53 12.16
CA GLU A 458 28.66 -9.70 13.24
C GLU A 458 28.07 -8.36 13.70
N GLU A 459 26.91 -8.45 14.36
CA GLU A 459 26.17 -7.31 14.88
C GLU A 459 26.81 -6.85 16.21
N GLU A 460 28.02 -6.29 16.18
CA GLU A 460 28.77 -5.81 17.35
C GLU A 460 28.13 -4.55 17.98
N GLY A 461 26.99 -4.72 18.66
CA GLY A 461 26.30 -3.64 19.38
C GLY A 461 25.76 -2.49 18.52
N ARG A 462 25.88 -2.58 17.18
CA ARG A 462 25.34 -1.60 16.24
C ARG A 462 23.85 -1.85 15.99
N VAL A 463 23.04 -0.80 16.14
CA VAL A 463 21.61 -0.86 15.80
C VAL A 463 21.43 -0.82 14.28
N VAL A 464 21.32 -1.99 13.67
CA VAL A 464 20.95 -2.17 12.27
C VAL A 464 19.45 -1.89 12.12
N ARG A 465 19.10 -0.97 11.21
CA ARG A 465 17.70 -0.68 10.90
C ARG A 465 17.19 -1.55 9.75
N ALA A 466 16.02 -2.15 9.94
CA ALA A 466 15.37 -2.95 8.92
C ALA A 466 14.92 -2.06 7.75
N SER A 467 15.23 -2.46 6.51
CA SER A 467 14.84 -1.66 5.35
C SER A 467 13.35 -1.79 5.02
N LEU A 468 12.80 -0.79 4.32
CA LEU A 468 11.42 -0.85 3.86
C LEU A 468 11.21 -1.99 2.86
N ALA A 469 12.20 -2.27 2.01
CA ALA A 469 12.15 -3.40 1.06
C ALA A 469 12.05 -4.74 1.79
N TRP A 470 12.91 -4.96 2.78
CA TRP A 470 12.88 -6.16 3.62
C TRP A 470 11.54 -6.32 4.34
N ALA A 471 11.02 -5.25 4.94
CA ALA A 471 9.75 -5.29 5.66
C ALA A 471 8.57 -5.66 4.74
N ARG A 472 8.53 -5.12 3.51
CA ARG A 472 7.50 -5.45 2.50
C ARG A 472 7.62 -6.90 2.04
N ARG A 473 8.84 -7.41 1.82
CA ARG A 473 9.06 -8.82 1.49
C ARG A 473 8.60 -9.72 2.63
N LYS A 474 8.97 -9.41 3.87
CA LYS A 474 8.56 -10.17 5.07
C LYS A 474 7.06 -10.18 5.28
N ALA A 475 6.36 -9.07 5.04
CA ALA A 475 4.91 -9.01 5.07
C ALA A 475 4.27 -9.98 4.03
N ARG A 476 4.85 -10.06 2.82
CA ARG A 476 4.41 -11.00 1.78
C ARG A 476 4.73 -12.45 2.16
N GLU A 477 5.92 -12.71 2.68
CA GLU A 477 6.36 -14.04 3.13
C GLU A 477 5.46 -14.56 4.25
N ARG A 478 5.21 -13.75 5.28
CA ARG A 478 4.32 -14.11 6.39
C ARG A 478 2.92 -14.51 5.90
N ALA A 479 2.34 -13.75 4.99
CA ALA A 479 1.02 -14.06 4.43
C ALA A 479 1.02 -15.35 3.60
N LEU A 480 2.08 -15.60 2.83
CA LEU A 480 2.27 -16.83 2.07
C LEU A 480 2.50 -18.05 2.97
N GLU A 481 3.34 -17.90 4.00
CA GLU A 481 3.65 -18.95 4.96
C GLU A 481 2.38 -19.39 5.69
N ARG A 482 1.62 -18.43 6.24
CA ARG A 482 0.32 -18.72 6.86
C ARG A 482 -0.62 -19.43 5.91
N TRP A 483 -0.71 -19.00 4.66
CA TRP A 483 -1.55 -19.68 3.67
C TRP A 483 -1.08 -21.12 3.42
N ARG A 484 0.24 -21.36 3.33
CA ARG A 484 0.82 -22.70 3.15
C ARG A 484 0.57 -23.60 4.35
N THR A 485 0.77 -23.10 5.58
CA THR A 485 0.52 -23.85 6.82
C THR A 485 -0.95 -24.22 6.94
N THR A 486 -1.87 -23.25 6.82
CA THR A 486 -3.31 -23.53 6.88
C THR A 486 -3.75 -24.51 5.80
N ARG A 487 -3.18 -24.41 4.60
CA ARG A 487 -3.43 -25.38 3.52
C ARG A 487 -2.91 -26.77 3.86
N ALA A 488 -1.73 -26.89 4.48
CA ALA A 488 -1.18 -28.19 4.88
C ALA A 488 -2.05 -28.86 5.94
N GLU A 489 -2.44 -28.13 6.99
CA GLU A 489 -3.37 -28.59 8.03
C GLU A 489 -4.72 -29.05 7.44
N THR A 490 -5.24 -28.28 6.48
CA THR A 490 -6.48 -28.64 5.78
C THR A 490 -6.29 -29.89 4.92
N ALA A 491 -5.14 -30.05 4.26
CA ALA A 491 -4.86 -31.21 3.43
C ALA A 491 -4.72 -32.51 4.24
N GLU A 492 -4.18 -32.45 5.46
CA GLU A 492 -4.05 -33.60 6.36
C GLU A 492 -5.39 -34.04 6.94
N SER A 493 -6.27 -33.08 7.28
CA SER A 493 -7.57 -33.34 7.88
C SER A 493 -8.69 -33.62 6.87
N SER A 494 -8.49 -33.27 5.59
CA SER A 494 -9.53 -33.35 4.56
C SER A 494 -9.42 -34.59 3.69
N ALA A 495 -10.51 -35.34 3.56
CA ALA A 495 -10.68 -36.37 2.53
C ALA A 495 -10.94 -35.79 1.11
N SER A 496 -10.76 -34.48 0.91
CA SER A 496 -11.02 -33.83 -0.38
C SER A 496 -10.10 -34.35 -1.48
N THR A 497 -10.73 -34.72 -2.59
CA THR A 497 -10.06 -35.15 -3.81
C THR A 497 -9.03 -34.13 -4.32
N TYR A 498 -9.26 -32.84 -4.08
CA TYR A 498 -8.35 -31.78 -4.50
C TYR A 498 -6.97 -31.89 -3.83
N PHE A 499 -6.93 -32.06 -2.51
CA PHE A 499 -5.66 -32.14 -1.77
C PHE A 499 -4.89 -33.44 -2.01
N GLN A 500 -5.58 -34.49 -2.46
CA GLN A 500 -4.97 -35.74 -2.93
C GLN A 500 -4.38 -35.63 -4.34
N THR A 501 -4.82 -34.65 -5.14
CA THR A 501 -4.44 -34.51 -6.55
C THR A 501 -3.41 -33.40 -6.76
N VAL A 502 -3.54 -32.31 -6.01
CA VAL A 502 -2.62 -31.17 -6.03
C VAL A 502 -1.81 -31.20 -4.74
N HIS A 503 -0.50 -31.30 -4.85
CA HIS A 503 0.43 -31.30 -3.70
C HIS A 503 1.31 -30.06 -3.65
N THR A 504 1.21 -29.18 -4.64
CA THR A 504 2.02 -27.96 -4.67
C THR A 504 1.58 -27.02 -3.56
N ALA A 505 2.57 -26.38 -2.94
CA ALA A 505 2.34 -25.31 -1.99
C ALA A 505 1.69 -24.11 -2.71
N PRO A 506 0.73 -23.43 -2.07
CA PRO A 506 0.17 -22.19 -2.60
C PRO A 506 1.25 -21.15 -2.94
N THR A 507 1.03 -20.45 -4.05
CA THR A 507 1.90 -19.38 -4.55
C THR A 507 1.08 -18.27 -5.18
N LEU A 508 1.65 -17.07 -5.26
CA LEU A 508 1.07 -15.92 -5.95
C LEU A 508 1.60 -15.78 -7.39
N ARG A 509 2.56 -16.62 -7.79
CA ARG A 509 3.01 -16.66 -9.19
C ARG A 509 2.02 -17.50 -9.99
N PRO A 510 1.32 -16.91 -10.98
CA PRO A 510 0.35 -17.65 -11.77
C PRO A 510 1.02 -18.76 -12.56
N SER A 511 0.34 -19.91 -12.68
CA SER A 511 0.77 -20.99 -13.57
C SER A 511 0.37 -20.71 -15.02
N ASN A 512 1.17 -21.23 -15.96
CA ASN A 512 0.84 -21.27 -17.39
C ASN A 512 -0.52 -21.94 -17.67
N ALA A 513 -1.02 -22.80 -16.76
CA ALA A 513 -2.35 -23.38 -16.86
C ALA A 513 -3.48 -22.33 -16.98
N LEU A 514 -3.32 -21.14 -16.40
CA LEU A 514 -4.30 -20.06 -16.53
C LEU A 514 -4.36 -19.43 -17.93
N THR A 515 -3.38 -19.70 -18.80
CA THR A 515 -3.39 -19.24 -20.20
C THR A 515 -4.12 -20.21 -21.14
N LEU A 516 -4.52 -21.39 -20.63
CA LEU A 516 -5.30 -22.37 -21.39
C LEU A 516 -6.66 -21.82 -21.80
N ARG A 517 -7.19 -22.33 -22.92
CA ARG A 517 -8.56 -22.04 -23.34
C ARG A 517 -9.54 -22.49 -22.26
N ARG A 518 -10.66 -21.77 -22.11
CA ARG A 518 -11.65 -22.02 -21.05
C ARG A 518 -12.14 -23.48 -20.97
N LYS A 519 -12.35 -24.15 -22.11
CA LYS A 519 -12.73 -25.59 -22.17
C LYS A 519 -11.64 -26.48 -21.56
N ASP A 520 -10.38 -26.24 -21.94
CA ASP A 520 -9.23 -27.04 -21.54
C ASP A 520 -8.90 -26.83 -20.04
N LEU A 521 -8.93 -25.57 -19.58
CA LEU A 521 -8.79 -25.22 -18.17
C LEU A 521 -9.93 -25.84 -17.34
N GLY A 522 -11.17 -25.78 -17.84
CA GLY A 522 -12.32 -26.38 -17.16
C GLY A 522 -12.16 -27.88 -16.96
N LEU A 523 -11.67 -28.61 -17.95
CA LEU A 523 -11.40 -30.03 -17.80
C LEU A 523 -10.26 -30.31 -16.81
N LEU A 524 -9.15 -29.55 -16.89
CA LEU A 524 -8.04 -29.69 -15.94
C LEU A 524 -8.51 -29.49 -14.49
N LEU A 525 -9.31 -28.46 -14.24
CA LEU A 525 -9.84 -28.17 -12.90
C LEU A 525 -10.84 -29.23 -12.42
N GLN A 526 -11.65 -29.81 -13.31
CA GLN A 526 -12.51 -30.96 -12.98
C GLN A 526 -11.66 -32.16 -12.55
N MET A 527 -10.58 -32.44 -13.29
CA MET A 527 -9.65 -33.53 -12.99
C MET A 527 -8.93 -33.33 -11.65
N ARG A 528 -8.50 -32.10 -11.35
CA ARG A 528 -7.85 -31.76 -10.07
C ARG A 528 -8.81 -31.81 -8.88
N THR A 529 -10.00 -31.22 -9.03
CA THR A 529 -10.96 -31.08 -7.91
C THR A 529 -11.81 -32.32 -7.68
N GLY A 530 -12.04 -33.14 -8.71
CA GLY A 530 -13.04 -34.22 -8.66
C GLY A 530 -14.48 -33.75 -8.84
N HIS A 531 -14.70 -32.45 -9.02
CA HIS A 531 -16.01 -31.89 -9.32
C HIS A 531 -16.14 -31.75 -10.83
N GLY A 532 -16.85 -32.68 -11.46
CA GLY A 532 -16.98 -32.79 -12.91
C GLY A 532 -18.09 -33.77 -13.28
N ASP A 533 -18.21 -34.04 -14.58
CA ASP A 533 -19.12 -35.05 -15.14
C ASP A 533 -18.58 -36.48 -14.86
N PHE A 534 -18.57 -36.85 -13.58
CA PHE A 534 -18.06 -38.13 -13.06
C PHE A 534 -19.14 -38.81 -12.22
N ALA A 535 -19.16 -40.15 -12.24
CA ALA A 535 -20.15 -40.94 -11.52
C ALA A 535 -20.28 -40.55 -10.04
N SER A 536 -19.14 -40.42 -9.34
CA SER A 536 -19.10 -40.02 -7.93
C SER A 536 -19.73 -38.66 -7.64
N TYR A 537 -19.68 -37.72 -8.60
CA TYR A 537 -20.32 -36.42 -8.46
C TYR A 537 -21.83 -36.53 -8.60
N HIS A 538 -22.31 -37.21 -9.64
CA HIS A 538 -23.74 -37.37 -9.90
C HIS A 538 -24.45 -38.19 -8.83
N GLU A 539 -23.82 -39.25 -8.33
CA GLU A 539 -24.32 -40.06 -7.20
C GLU A 539 -24.45 -39.21 -5.92
N ARG A 540 -23.43 -38.41 -5.60
CA ARG A 540 -23.41 -37.56 -4.40
C ARG A 540 -24.52 -36.50 -4.40
N PHE A 541 -24.91 -36.01 -5.57
CA PHE A 541 -25.94 -34.97 -5.73
C PHE A 541 -27.27 -35.52 -6.28
N HIS A 542 -27.43 -36.84 -6.38
CA HIS A 542 -28.64 -37.53 -6.83
C HIS A 542 -29.17 -37.07 -8.20
N HIS A 543 -28.27 -36.89 -9.18
CA HIS A 543 -28.68 -36.58 -10.55
C HIS A 543 -29.14 -37.86 -11.27
N LEU A 544 -30.46 -38.04 -11.42
CA LEU A 544 -31.08 -39.26 -11.95
C LEU A 544 -30.84 -39.50 -13.44
N GLU A 545 -30.69 -38.42 -14.23
CA GLU A 545 -30.53 -38.49 -15.69
C GLU A 545 -29.06 -38.53 -16.15
N ALA A 546 -28.12 -38.62 -15.20
CA ALA A 546 -26.70 -38.55 -15.51
C ALA A 546 -26.13 -39.91 -15.89
N GLN A 547 -25.34 -39.94 -16.96
CA GLN A 547 -24.62 -41.14 -17.37
C GLN A 547 -23.42 -41.39 -16.47
N THR A 548 -23.55 -42.37 -15.57
CA THR A 548 -22.53 -42.76 -14.58
C THR A 548 -21.57 -43.85 -15.08
N GLU A 549 -21.86 -44.44 -16.24
CA GLU A 549 -21.05 -45.48 -16.87
C GLU A 549 -20.30 -44.97 -18.10
N CYS A 550 -19.15 -45.57 -18.37
CA CYS A 550 -18.38 -45.40 -19.59
C CYS A 550 -18.99 -46.25 -20.71
N ILE A 551 -18.60 -46.02 -21.97
CA ILE A 551 -19.02 -46.85 -23.12
C ILE A 551 -18.62 -48.33 -23.01
N CYS A 552 -17.76 -48.70 -22.07
CA CYS A 552 -17.44 -50.10 -21.74
C CYS A 552 -18.25 -50.70 -20.59
N GLY A 553 -19.21 -49.96 -20.03
CA GLY A 553 -19.98 -50.38 -18.85
C GLY A 553 -19.22 -50.23 -17.52
N GLU A 554 -17.95 -49.81 -17.51
CA GLU A 554 -17.27 -49.48 -16.25
C GLU A 554 -17.70 -48.11 -15.71
N ARG A 555 -17.57 -47.93 -14.40
CA ARG A 555 -17.87 -46.66 -13.73
C ARG A 555 -17.05 -45.50 -14.29
N ARG A 556 -17.74 -44.40 -14.63
CA ARG A 556 -17.13 -43.20 -15.21
C ARG A 556 -16.36 -42.39 -14.15
N THR A 557 -15.06 -42.68 -14.04
CA THR A 557 -14.13 -41.98 -13.15
C THR A 557 -13.18 -41.05 -13.90
N ARG A 558 -12.56 -40.12 -13.18
CA ARG A 558 -11.57 -39.15 -13.71
C ARG A 558 -10.52 -39.77 -14.62
N PHE A 559 -9.93 -40.89 -14.18
CA PHE A 559 -8.75 -41.47 -14.82
C PHE A 559 -9.02 -42.74 -15.61
N HIS A 560 -10.26 -43.27 -15.57
CA HIS A 560 -10.62 -44.47 -16.33
C HIS A 560 -10.33 -44.31 -17.84
N PRO A 561 -10.70 -43.20 -18.52
CA PRO A 561 -10.44 -43.06 -19.95
C PRO A 561 -8.96 -43.09 -20.35
N LEU A 562 -8.03 -42.76 -19.45
CA LEU A 562 -6.59 -42.81 -19.73
C LEU A 562 -6.06 -44.24 -19.87
N ARG A 563 -6.77 -45.23 -19.33
CA ARG A 563 -6.38 -46.65 -19.31
C ARG A 563 -7.29 -47.53 -20.14
N PHE A 564 -8.32 -46.96 -20.75
CA PHE A 564 -9.36 -47.69 -21.43
C PHE A 564 -8.90 -48.20 -22.81
N PRO A 565 -9.05 -49.50 -23.16
CA PRO A 565 -8.53 -50.07 -24.40
C PRO A 565 -8.98 -49.38 -25.70
N VAL A 566 -10.17 -48.78 -25.76
CA VAL A 566 -10.62 -48.04 -26.95
C VAL A 566 -9.71 -46.84 -27.28
N PHE A 567 -9.03 -46.27 -26.28
CA PHE A 567 -8.09 -45.18 -26.45
C PHE A 567 -6.63 -45.62 -26.42
N ILE A 568 -6.34 -46.93 -26.48
CA ILE A 568 -4.98 -47.47 -26.40
C ILE A 568 -4.05 -46.89 -27.47
N LYS A 569 -4.57 -46.67 -28.69
CA LYS A 569 -3.83 -46.05 -29.81
C LYS A 569 -3.38 -44.62 -29.53
N HIS A 570 -3.94 -43.96 -28.53
CA HIS A 570 -3.59 -42.59 -28.12
C HIS A 570 -2.75 -42.56 -26.84
N GLN A 571 -2.56 -43.68 -26.14
CA GLN A 571 -1.73 -43.74 -24.94
C GLN A 571 -0.28 -43.28 -25.14
N PRO A 572 0.36 -43.44 -26.31
CA PRO A 572 1.69 -42.87 -26.54
C PRO A 572 1.76 -41.35 -26.31
N LEU A 573 0.65 -40.61 -26.46
CA LEU A 573 0.59 -39.17 -26.18
C LEU A 573 0.73 -38.83 -24.68
N LEU A 574 0.56 -39.83 -23.80
CA LEU A 574 0.74 -39.69 -22.35
C LEU A 574 2.18 -40.04 -21.92
N GLN A 575 3.09 -40.23 -22.87
CA GLN A 575 4.50 -40.49 -22.62
C GLN A 575 5.32 -39.22 -22.84
N ASP A 576 6.37 -39.09 -22.05
CA ASP A 576 7.37 -38.06 -22.22
C ASP A 576 8.20 -38.33 -23.49
N GLU A 577 8.27 -37.36 -24.40
CA GLU A 577 8.90 -37.55 -25.72
C GLU A 577 10.41 -37.83 -25.64
N GLN A 578 11.09 -37.36 -24.58
CA GLN A 578 12.54 -37.54 -24.43
C GLN A 578 12.88 -38.85 -23.74
N THR A 579 12.08 -39.25 -22.75
CA THR A 579 12.38 -40.41 -21.90
C THR A 579 11.55 -41.66 -22.23
N GLY A 580 10.49 -41.51 -23.04
CA GLY A 580 9.52 -42.57 -23.35
C GLY A 580 8.68 -43.03 -22.15
N ARG A 581 8.83 -42.39 -20.98
CA ARG A 581 8.15 -42.79 -19.75
C ARG A 581 6.73 -42.24 -19.72
N THR A 582 5.77 -43.09 -19.35
CA THR A 582 4.37 -42.65 -19.16
C THR A 582 4.29 -41.73 -17.94
N TYR A 583 3.69 -40.55 -18.11
CA TYR A 583 3.48 -39.62 -17.00
C TYR A 583 2.60 -40.24 -15.91
N SER A 584 2.96 -40.00 -14.66
CA SER A 584 2.07 -40.37 -13.55
C SER A 584 0.80 -39.52 -13.57
N LYS A 585 -0.28 -40.00 -12.92
CA LYS A 585 -1.52 -39.20 -12.77
C LYS A 585 -1.26 -37.84 -12.13
N ARG A 586 -0.27 -37.77 -11.23
CA ARG A 586 0.16 -36.55 -10.57
C ARG A 586 0.81 -35.61 -11.59
N ASP A 587 1.75 -36.11 -12.39
CA ASP A 587 2.49 -35.26 -13.33
C ASP A 587 1.58 -34.76 -14.45
N LEU A 588 0.69 -35.61 -14.97
CA LEU A 588 -0.32 -35.24 -15.98
C LEU A 588 -1.17 -34.03 -15.58
N LEU A 589 -1.40 -33.85 -14.28
CA LEU A 589 -2.25 -32.76 -13.79
C LEU A 589 -1.47 -31.60 -13.20
N ASN A 590 -0.18 -31.73 -12.88
CA ASN A 590 0.55 -30.71 -12.10
C ASN A 590 1.80 -30.15 -12.79
N THR A 591 2.34 -30.79 -13.83
CA THR A 591 3.50 -30.28 -14.57
C THR A 591 3.08 -29.70 -15.91
N ASP A 592 3.79 -28.69 -16.40
CA ASP A 592 3.47 -28.08 -17.70
C ASP A 592 3.55 -29.09 -18.86
N ALA A 593 4.54 -29.98 -18.84
CA ALA A 593 4.67 -31.05 -19.84
C ALA A 593 3.53 -32.08 -19.72
N GLY A 594 3.22 -32.52 -18.51
CA GLY A 594 2.13 -33.47 -18.26
C GLY A 594 0.76 -32.92 -18.63
N ILE A 595 0.49 -31.64 -18.34
CA ILE A 595 -0.75 -30.96 -18.71
C ILE A 595 -0.88 -30.89 -20.24
N ARG A 596 0.21 -30.56 -20.95
CA ARG A 596 0.22 -30.58 -22.44
C ARG A 596 -0.07 -31.97 -22.99
N ALA A 597 0.59 -33.00 -22.46
CA ALA A 597 0.37 -34.40 -22.84
C ALA A 597 -1.07 -34.85 -22.59
N PHE A 598 -1.62 -34.53 -21.40
CA PHE A 598 -3.01 -34.82 -21.07
C PHE A 598 -3.98 -34.16 -22.05
N LEU A 599 -3.82 -32.86 -22.30
CA LEU A 599 -4.71 -32.14 -23.22
C LEU A 599 -4.58 -32.60 -24.66
N ALA A 600 -3.37 -32.99 -25.10
CA ALA A 600 -3.15 -33.60 -26.41
C ALA A 600 -3.91 -34.94 -26.52
N PHE A 601 -3.80 -35.80 -25.52
CA PHE A 601 -4.57 -37.05 -25.45
C PHE A 601 -6.07 -36.78 -25.52
N VAL A 602 -6.60 -35.84 -24.72
CA VAL A 602 -8.03 -35.51 -24.72
C VAL A 602 -8.49 -35.04 -26.09
N LYS A 603 -7.73 -34.14 -26.72
CA LYS A 603 -8.10 -33.54 -28.01
C LYS A 603 -8.13 -34.58 -29.14
N VAL A 604 -7.19 -35.51 -29.15
CA VAL A 604 -7.09 -36.53 -30.22
C VAL A 604 -8.05 -37.70 -29.99
N SER A 605 -8.21 -38.14 -28.73
CA SER A 605 -9.08 -39.28 -28.41
C SER A 605 -10.57 -38.92 -28.32
N GLY A 606 -10.89 -37.68 -27.96
CA GLY A 606 -12.25 -37.28 -27.59
C GLY A 606 -12.75 -37.93 -26.30
N ALA A 607 -11.87 -38.53 -25.49
CA ALA A 607 -12.21 -39.38 -24.35
C ALA A 607 -13.00 -38.69 -23.21
N TYR A 608 -13.07 -37.36 -23.21
CA TYR A 608 -13.80 -36.57 -22.22
C TYR A 608 -14.93 -35.74 -22.85
N GLU A 609 -15.30 -36.02 -24.11
CA GLU A 609 -16.41 -35.35 -24.77
C GLU A 609 -17.74 -36.05 -24.48
N ARG A 610 -18.70 -35.28 -23.96
CA ARG A 610 -20.02 -35.80 -23.56
C ARG A 610 -20.76 -36.50 -24.70
N SER A 611 -20.65 -35.99 -25.93
CA SER A 611 -21.28 -36.57 -27.14
C SER A 611 -20.86 -38.00 -27.44
N ARG A 612 -19.73 -38.49 -26.92
CA ARG A 612 -19.32 -39.89 -27.08
C ARG A 612 -20.01 -40.86 -26.12
N TYR A 613 -20.70 -40.35 -25.12
CA TYR A 613 -21.32 -41.13 -24.04
C TYR A 613 -22.86 -41.00 -24.00
N GLU A 614 -23.44 -40.20 -24.90
CA GLU A 614 -24.88 -40.10 -25.08
C GLU A 614 -25.37 -41.30 -25.93
N PRO A 615 -26.47 -41.96 -25.56
CA PRO A 615 -27.07 -42.99 -26.41
C PRO A 615 -27.55 -42.34 -27.72
N VAL A 616 -27.24 -42.99 -28.84
CA VAL A 616 -27.68 -42.59 -30.19
C VAL A 616 -29.19 -42.69 -30.33
#